data_AF-A0A7X4AUD3-F1
#
_entry.id   AF-A0A7X4AUD3-F1
#
_cell.length_a   1.000
_cell.length_b   1.000
_cell.length_c   1.000
_cell.angle_alpha   90.00
_cell.angle_beta   90.00
_cell.angle_gamma   90.00
#
_symmetry.space_group_name_H-M   'P 1'
#
loop_
_entity.id
_entity.type
_entity.pdbx_description
1 polymer ?
#
loop_
_entity_poly.entity_id
_entity_poly.type
_entity_poly.pdbx_seq_one_letter_code
_entity_poly.pdbx_strand_id
1 'polypeptide(L)'
;MTTSDNPGSLLTRLCSNAQSLLIVAPYIKADALTRVLAEINPGASLTCITKWDPHDIAVGASDLECRSLVIGSSGSFKLHPSLHAKFYRIDDVVLIGSANLTSSAMGWSPRPNLEILCRPADDFDSWGFQHDLLNEAREVSDEEFLHWEAVSKVAASRERALVGDQPRLDTWRPTTRDPVHLELSYEGREDDIASTDEQRAARRDLETLVMPPSLSKEEVRMWATACLLAAPFTNTVIKLSHTTDVAGSLRSLARTYGLPMTEARRDMETVQNWLAFLVPGTLPDSTLRSWRKG
;
A
#
# COMPACT_ATOMS: atom_id res chain seq x y z
N MET A 1 6.47 -30.25 29.52
CA MET A 1 5.68 -29.04 29.23
C MET A 1 5.49 -29.02 27.73
N THR A 2 4.27 -29.23 27.24
CA THR A 2 3.94 -29.05 25.82
C THR A 2 4.24 -27.60 25.48
N THR A 3 5.22 -27.36 24.62
CA THR A 3 5.44 -26.04 24.01
C THR A 3 4.10 -25.62 23.41
N SER A 4 3.49 -24.54 23.92
CA SER A 4 2.31 -24.00 23.26
C SER A 4 2.74 -23.60 21.86
N ASP A 5 2.22 -24.29 20.85
CA ASP A 5 2.50 -23.96 19.46
C ASP A 5 2.00 -22.54 19.21
N ASN A 6 2.93 -21.59 19.12
CA ASN A 6 2.63 -20.20 18.75
C ASN A 6 2.46 -20.10 17.22
N PRO A 7 1.88 -19.00 16.70
CA PRO A 7 1.68 -18.83 15.26
C PRO A 7 2.95 -19.03 14.43
N GLY A 8 4.08 -18.53 14.91
CA GLY A 8 5.36 -18.63 14.22
C GLY A 8 5.88 -20.06 14.13
N SER A 9 5.78 -20.84 15.21
CA SER A 9 6.18 -22.27 15.23
C SER A 9 5.31 -23.13 14.32
N LEU A 10 4.02 -22.79 14.17
CA LEU A 10 3.15 -23.42 13.19
C LEU A 10 3.58 -23.07 11.76
N LEU A 11 3.81 -21.77 11.49
CA LEU A 11 4.20 -21.28 10.16
C LEU A 11 5.54 -21.89 9.71
N THR A 12 6.59 -21.84 10.53
CA THR A 12 7.91 -22.36 10.15
C THR A 12 7.90 -23.86 9.91
N ARG A 13 7.13 -24.62 10.70
CA ARG A 13 6.97 -26.07 10.50
C ARG A 13 6.35 -26.40 9.14
N LEU A 14 5.38 -25.60 8.69
CA LEU A 14 4.78 -25.77 7.36
C LEU A 14 5.73 -25.36 6.25
N CYS A 15 6.51 -24.30 6.45
CA CYS A 15 7.50 -23.84 5.46
C CYS A 15 8.59 -24.89 5.20
N SER A 16 8.91 -25.72 6.20
CA SER A 16 9.87 -26.81 6.06
C SER A 16 9.41 -27.81 4.99
N ASN A 17 10.15 -27.87 3.88
CA ASN A 17 9.88 -28.66 2.68
C ASN A 17 8.83 -28.11 1.69
N ALA A 18 8.29 -26.91 1.93
CA ALA A 18 7.29 -26.32 1.06
C ALA A 18 7.84 -26.04 -0.35
N GLN A 19 6.97 -26.16 -1.36
CA GLN A 19 7.30 -25.84 -2.76
C GLN A 19 6.79 -24.45 -3.18
N SER A 20 5.79 -23.93 -2.49
CA SER A 20 5.17 -22.65 -2.79
C SER A 20 4.66 -21.93 -1.55
N LEU A 21 4.93 -20.63 -1.49
CA LEU A 21 4.51 -19.76 -0.41
C LEU A 21 3.83 -18.50 -0.98
N LEU A 22 2.66 -18.17 -0.44
CA LEU A 22 2.02 -16.87 -0.58
C LEU A 22 1.87 -16.27 0.81
N ILE A 23 2.69 -15.26 1.12
CA ILE A 23 2.72 -14.55 2.39
C ILE A 23 2.00 -13.22 2.20
N VAL A 24 0.95 -12.99 2.99
CA VAL A 24 0.10 -11.81 2.85
C VAL A 24 -0.17 -11.23 4.23
N ALA A 25 0.34 -10.04 4.50
CA ALA A 25 0.02 -9.28 5.71
C ALA A 25 0.29 -7.79 5.46
N PRO A 26 -0.50 -6.86 6.02
CA PRO A 26 -0.24 -5.43 5.89
C PRO A 26 1.07 -5.00 6.57
N TYR A 27 1.48 -5.72 7.61
CA TYR A 27 2.71 -5.45 8.34
C TYR A 27 3.64 -6.64 8.26
N ILE A 28 4.81 -6.42 7.68
CA ILE A 28 5.87 -7.41 7.57
C ILE A 28 7.17 -6.77 8.03
N LYS A 29 7.85 -7.46 8.94
CA LYS A 29 9.15 -7.06 9.48
C LYS A 29 10.26 -7.95 8.94
N ALA A 30 11.41 -7.34 8.69
CA ALA A 30 12.56 -8.00 8.05
C ALA A 30 13.03 -9.18 8.90
N ASP A 31 13.13 -9.01 10.21
CA ASP A 31 13.56 -10.07 11.14
C ASP A 31 12.65 -11.32 11.11
N ALA A 32 11.34 -11.10 11.07
CA ALA A 32 10.33 -12.16 10.99
C ALA A 32 10.35 -12.85 9.62
N LEU A 33 10.46 -12.07 8.54
CA LEU A 33 10.57 -12.61 7.20
C LEU A 33 11.86 -13.43 7.02
N THR A 34 13.00 -12.95 7.50
CA THR A 34 14.27 -13.69 7.47
C THR A 34 14.15 -15.05 8.16
N ARG A 35 13.43 -15.14 9.29
CA ARG A 35 13.15 -16.43 9.93
C ARG A 35 12.36 -17.38 9.04
N VAL A 36 11.36 -16.88 8.32
CA VAL A 36 10.60 -17.73 7.36
C VAL A 36 11.50 -18.16 6.21
N LEU A 37 12.28 -17.25 5.64
CA LEU A 37 13.19 -17.52 4.53
C LEU A 37 14.31 -18.51 4.89
N ALA A 38 14.68 -18.63 6.18
CA ALA A 38 15.64 -19.61 6.63
C ALA A 38 15.10 -21.07 6.57
N GLU A 39 13.77 -21.23 6.52
CA GLU A 39 13.10 -22.54 6.52
C GLU A 39 12.65 -23.00 5.13
N ILE A 40 12.62 -22.10 4.14
CA ILE A 40 12.16 -22.44 2.79
C ILE A 40 13.20 -23.26 2.03
N ASN A 41 12.73 -24.21 1.23
CA ASN A 41 13.59 -24.95 0.33
C ASN A 41 14.22 -24.04 -0.73
N PRO A 42 15.50 -24.25 -1.09
CA PRO A 42 16.07 -23.68 -2.30
C PRO A 42 15.22 -24.07 -3.52
N GLY A 43 14.63 -23.07 -4.20
CA GLY A 43 13.77 -23.27 -5.36
C GLY A 43 12.26 -23.24 -5.08
N ALA A 44 11.84 -23.10 -3.83
CA ALA A 44 10.43 -22.83 -3.52
C ALA A 44 10.00 -21.49 -4.12
N SER A 45 8.81 -21.45 -4.72
CA SER A 45 8.23 -20.20 -5.21
C SER A 45 7.74 -19.35 -4.03
N LEU A 46 8.09 -18.07 -4.01
CA LEU A 46 7.65 -17.14 -2.97
C LEU A 46 6.95 -15.94 -3.61
N THR A 47 5.73 -15.66 -3.17
CA THR A 47 5.06 -14.37 -3.39
C THR A 47 4.77 -13.73 -2.05
N CYS A 48 5.23 -12.50 -1.87
CA CYS A 48 4.98 -11.68 -0.68
C CYS A 48 4.13 -10.47 -1.09
N ILE A 49 2.99 -10.30 -0.43
CA ILE A 49 2.06 -9.20 -0.69
C ILE A 49 1.87 -8.43 0.62
N THR A 50 2.19 -7.14 0.60
CA THR A 50 2.06 -6.26 1.75
C THR A 50 1.35 -4.96 1.39
N LYS A 51 1.14 -4.08 2.36
CA LYS A 51 0.74 -2.69 2.16
C LYS A 51 1.89 -1.80 2.61
N TRP A 52 2.17 -0.76 1.84
CA TRP A 52 3.02 0.34 2.30
C TRP A 52 2.18 1.61 2.41
N ASP A 53 2.42 2.29 3.52
CA ASP A 53 1.82 3.55 3.88
C ASP A 53 2.94 4.40 4.50
N PRO A 54 3.11 5.67 4.10
CA PRO A 54 4.21 6.49 4.58
C PRO A 54 4.15 6.71 6.10
N HIS A 55 2.96 6.73 6.70
CA HIS A 55 2.78 6.86 8.15
C HIS A 55 3.20 5.57 8.88
N ASP A 56 2.78 4.41 8.37
CA ASP A 56 3.16 3.11 8.94
C ASP A 56 4.68 2.86 8.83
N ILE A 57 5.29 3.27 7.73
CA ILE A 57 6.76 3.21 7.55
C ILE A 57 7.46 4.18 8.52
N ALA A 58 6.92 5.39 8.69
CA ALA A 58 7.49 6.40 9.58
C ALA A 58 7.61 5.93 11.04
N VAL A 59 6.60 5.23 11.53
CA VAL A 59 6.58 4.69 12.91
C VAL A 59 7.22 3.30 13.01
N GLY A 60 7.79 2.80 11.91
CA GLY A 60 8.40 1.50 11.86
C GLY A 60 7.41 0.36 12.14
N ALA A 61 6.22 0.38 11.53
CA ALA A 61 5.29 -0.75 11.53
C ALA A 61 5.61 -1.77 10.42
N SER A 62 6.17 -1.32 9.30
CA SER A 62 6.61 -2.15 8.16
C SER A 62 8.05 -1.83 7.77
N ASP A 63 8.81 -2.83 7.33
CA ASP A 63 10.20 -2.65 6.88
C ASP A 63 10.29 -2.74 5.35
N LEU A 64 10.86 -1.70 4.72
CA LEU A 64 11.11 -1.68 3.28
C LEU A 64 12.12 -2.75 2.84
N GLU A 65 13.05 -3.13 3.73
CA GLU A 65 14.06 -4.18 3.50
C GLU A 65 13.44 -5.53 3.13
N CYS A 66 12.17 -5.77 3.50
CA CYS A 66 11.45 -6.98 3.12
C CYS A 66 11.42 -7.21 1.60
N ARG A 67 11.38 -6.13 0.79
CA ARG A 67 11.47 -6.26 -0.66
C ARG A 67 12.79 -6.91 -1.08
N SER A 68 13.90 -6.38 -0.59
CA SER A 68 15.24 -6.89 -0.91
C SER A 68 15.42 -8.34 -0.47
N LEU A 69 14.88 -8.73 0.69
CA LEU A 69 14.89 -10.12 1.16
C LEU A 69 14.13 -11.07 0.21
N VAL A 70 12.92 -10.68 -0.24
CA VAL A 70 12.11 -11.49 -1.15
C VAL A 70 12.73 -11.59 -2.54
N ILE A 71 13.21 -10.47 -3.09
CA ILE A 71 13.87 -10.48 -4.40
C ILE A 71 15.18 -11.29 -4.35
N GLY A 72 15.95 -11.17 -3.26
CA GLY A 72 17.17 -11.94 -3.03
C GLY A 72 16.93 -13.46 -2.96
N SER A 73 15.73 -13.89 -2.55
CA SER A 73 15.30 -15.29 -2.60
C SER A 73 14.65 -15.68 -3.93
N SER A 74 14.79 -14.88 -4.99
CA SER A 74 14.11 -15.07 -6.29
C SER A 74 12.58 -15.09 -6.22
N GLY A 75 12.00 -14.45 -5.19
CA GLY A 75 10.55 -14.31 -5.01
C GLY A 75 9.97 -13.08 -5.71
N SER A 76 8.64 -12.95 -5.67
CA SER A 76 7.88 -11.79 -6.14
C SER A 76 7.39 -10.97 -4.94
N PHE A 77 7.60 -9.65 -4.99
CA PHE A 77 7.14 -8.72 -3.96
C PHE A 77 6.11 -7.75 -4.55
N LYS A 78 4.93 -7.67 -3.93
CA LYS A 78 3.80 -6.87 -4.43
C LYS A 78 3.18 -6.02 -3.32
N LEU A 79 2.59 -4.90 -3.73
CA LEU A 79 1.79 -4.05 -2.86
C LEU A 79 0.31 -4.20 -3.17
N HIS A 80 -0.50 -4.18 -2.13
CA HIS A 80 -1.94 -4.14 -2.20
C HIS A 80 -2.47 -3.05 -1.25
N PRO A 81 -2.96 -1.90 -1.77
CA PRO A 81 -3.26 -0.72 -0.96
C PRO A 81 -4.41 -0.93 0.03
N SER A 82 -5.40 -1.76 -0.30
CA SER A 82 -6.52 -2.08 0.60
C SER A 82 -6.25 -3.29 1.51
N LEU A 83 -5.00 -3.76 1.60
CA LEU A 83 -4.72 -5.00 2.31
C LEU A 83 -4.88 -4.83 3.82
N HIS A 84 -5.72 -5.67 4.41
CA HIS A 84 -5.82 -5.82 5.85
C HIS A 84 -5.74 -7.28 6.33
N ALA A 85 -5.93 -8.23 5.40
CA ALA A 85 -5.89 -9.66 5.69
C ALA A 85 -4.50 -10.12 6.15
N LYS A 86 -4.49 -11.14 7.01
CA LYS A 86 -3.30 -11.94 7.31
C LYS A 86 -3.58 -13.34 6.81
N PHE A 87 -2.94 -13.66 5.69
CA PHE A 87 -3.20 -14.87 4.92
C PHE A 87 -1.85 -15.47 4.54
N TYR A 88 -1.67 -16.75 4.85
CA TYR A 88 -0.46 -17.50 4.54
C TYR A 88 -0.87 -18.78 3.85
N ARG A 89 -0.51 -18.95 2.58
CA ARG A 89 -0.63 -20.24 1.89
C ARG A 89 0.75 -20.86 1.77
N ILE A 90 0.87 -22.09 2.25
CA ILE A 90 2.06 -22.92 2.16
C ILE A 90 1.62 -24.20 1.47
N ASP A 91 1.97 -24.35 0.20
CA ASP A 91 1.43 -25.38 -0.70
C ASP A 91 -0.11 -25.40 -0.71
N ASP A 92 -0.73 -26.46 -0.23
CA ASP A 92 -2.18 -26.61 -0.12
C ASP A 92 -2.74 -26.14 1.23
N VAL A 93 -1.88 -25.84 2.20
CA VAL A 93 -2.28 -25.40 3.54
C VAL A 93 -2.47 -23.88 3.56
N VAL A 94 -3.67 -23.45 3.92
CA VAL A 94 -4.00 -22.04 4.17
C VAL A 94 -4.10 -21.78 5.65
N LEU A 95 -3.51 -20.68 6.09
CA LEU A 95 -3.64 -20.12 7.43
C LEU A 95 -4.16 -18.69 7.37
N ILE A 96 -5.13 -18.38 8.22
CA ILE A 96 -5.70 -17.04 8.39
C ILE A 96 -5.78 -16.68 9.88
N GLY A 97 -5.81 -15.40 10.18
CA GLY A 97 -5.98 -14.95 11.56
C GLY A 97 -5.63 -13.48 11.77
N SER A 98 -5.16 -13.17 12.97
CA SER A 98 -4.80 -11.81 13.38
C SER A 98 -3.30 -11.52 13.28
N ALA A 99 -2.46 -12.58 13.31
CA ALA A 99 -1.01 -12.46 13.34
C ALA A 99 -0.46 -11.86 12.04
N ASN A 100 0.13 -10.66 12.12
CA ASN A 100 1.00 -10.12 11.06
C ASN A 100 2.36 -10.86 11.05
N LEU A 101 3.15 -10.71 9.98
CA LEU A 101 4.50 -11.31 9.93
C LEU A 101 5.51 -10.41 10.65
N THR A 102 5.39 -10.37 11.98
CA THR A 102 6.30 -9.64 12.88
C THR A 102 6.71 -10.52 14.05
N SER A 103 7.87 -10.28 14.66
CA SER A 103 8.32 -11.09 15.79
C SER A 103 7.35 -11.08 16.98
N SER A 104 6.69 -9.94 17.24
CA SER A 104 5.68 -9.85 18.30
C SER A 104 4.43 -10.68 18.00
N ALA A 105 3.91 -10.62 16.77
CA ALA A 105 2.70 -11.34 16.40
C ALA A 105 2.93 -12.86 16.23
N MET A 106 4.13 -13.24 15.78
CA MET A 106 4.48 -14.65 15.54
C MET A 106 4.89 -15.41 16.82
N GLY A 107 4.90 -14.77 17.99
CA GLY A 107 5.34 -15.45 19.23
C GLY A 107 6.87 -15.55 19.37
N TRP A 108 7.61 -14.74 18.61
CA TRP A 108 9.07 -14.80 18.50
C TRP A 108 9.81 -13.77 19.35
N SER A 109 9.09 -12.76 19.86
CA SER A 109 9.64 -11.74 20.74
C SER A 109 9.57 -12.18 22.23
N PRO A 110 10.33 -11.53 23.13
CA PRO A 110 10.24 -11.79 24.57
C PRO A 110 8.88 -11.47 25.20
N ARG A 111 8.09 -10.58 24.57
CA ARG A 111 6.75 -10.18 24.99
C ARG A 111 5.83 -10.23 23.78
N PRO A 112 5.40 -11.44 23.37
CA PRO A 112 4.61 -11.60 22.16
C PRO A 112 3.18 -11.09 22.35
N ASN A 113 2.57 -10.70 21.24
CA ASN A 113 1.13 -10.41 21.21
C ASN A 113 0.34 -11.71 21.37
N LEU A 114 -0.86 -11.61 21.91
CA LEU A 114 -1.82 -12.71 21.90
C LEU A 114 -2.53 -12.74 20.54
N GLU A 115 -2.02 -13.55 19.62
CA GLU A 115 -2.54 -13.67 18.25
C GLU A 115 -3.09 -15.06 17.97
N ILE A 116 -3.94 -15.16 16.95
CA ILE A 116 -4.49 -16.42 16.45
C ILE A 116 -4.04 -16.59 14.99
N LEU A 117 -3.69 -17.83 14.65
CA LEU A 117 -3.48 -18.28 13.28
C LEU A 117 -4.05 -19.70 13.18
N CYS A 118 -5.02 -19.90 12.30
CA CYS A 118 -5.74 -21.17 12.16
C CYS A 118 -5.99 -21.51 10.70
N ARG A 119 -6.33 -22.77 10.43
CA ARG A 119 -6.90 -23.15 9.14
C ARG A 119 -8.32 -22.61 9.04
N PRO A 120 -8.71 -22.03 7.91
CA PRO A 120 -10.10 -21.65 7.70
C PRO A 120 -11.01 -22.89 7.68
N ALA A 121 -12.31 -22.68 7.87
CA ALA A 121 -13.31 -23.71 7.64
C ALA A 121 -13.49 -23.99 6.13
N ASP A 122 -14.09 -25.14 5.81
CA ASP A 122 -14.24 -25.62 4.42
C ASP A 122 -15.14 -24.72 3.55
N ASP A 123 -15.95 -23.84 4.14
CA ASP A 123 -16.82 -22.88 3.46
C ASP A 123 -16.10 -21.58 3.07
N PHE A 124 -14.83 -21.40 3.48
CA PHE A 124 -14.02 -20.26 3.06
C PHE A 124 -13.45 -20.47 1.65
N ASP A 125 -13.88 -19.64 0.70
CA ASP A 125 -13.33 -19.63 -0.65
C ASP A 125 -11.93 -19.00 -0.72
N SER A 126 -10.92 -19.78 -0.36
CA SER A 126 -9.51 -19.35 -0.40
C SER A 126 -9.01 -19.08 -1.82
N TRP A 127 -9.60 -19.69 -2.85
CA TRP A 127 -9.20 -19.48 -4.24
C TRP A 127 -9.77 -18.18 -4.80
N GLY A 128 -11.05 -17.90 -4.55
CA GLY A 128 -11.67 -16.62 -4.89
C GLY A 128 -10.95 -15.45 -4.22
N PHE A 129 -10.67 -15.57 -2.91
CA PHE A 129 -9.89 -14.55 -2.18
C PHE A 129 -8.49 -14.33 -2.79
N GLN A 130 -7.76 -15.41 -3.10
CA GLN A 130 -6.44 -15.30 -3.73
C GLN A 130 -6.51 -14.68 -5.14
N HIS A 131 -7.55 -15.00 -5.90
CA HIS A 131 -7.76 -14.41 -7.22
C HIS A 131 -7.94 -12.89 -7.13
N ASP A 132 -8.81 -12.43 -6.24
CA ASP A 132 -9.05 -10.99 -6.03
C ASP A 132 -7.79 -10.29 -5.53
N LEU A 133 -7.12 -10.88 -4.54
CA LEU A 133 -5.86 -10.37 -3.98
C LEU A 133 -4.79 -10.19 -5.07
N LEU A 134 -4.57 -11.21 -5.92
CA LEU A 134 -3.55 -11.16 -6.96
C LEU A 134 -3.91 -10.24 -8.12
N ASN A 135 -5.21 -10.06 -8.40
CA ASN A 135 -5.71 -9.16 -9.43
C ASN A 135 -5.57 -7.67 -9.07
N GLU A 136 -5.53 -7.36 -7.78
CA GLU A 136 -5.42 -6.00 -7.25
C GLU A 136 -4.01 -5.66 -6.78
N ALA A 137 -3.21 -6.66 -6.43
CA ALA A 137 -1.81 -6.48 -6.07
C ALA A 137 -0.96 -6.09 -7.29
N ARG A 138 -0.02 -5.16 -7.09
CA ARG A 138 0.90 -4.67 -8.12
C ARG A 138 2.35 -4.89 -7.74
N GLU A 139 3.20 -5.14 -8.72
CA GLU A 139 4.64 -5.16 -8.50
C GLU A 139 5.16 -3.74 -8.21
N VAL A 140 6.23 -3.67 -7.43
CA VAL A 140 6.92 -2.41 -7.11
C VAL A 140 8.14 -2.29 -8.01
N SER A 141 8.14 -1.30 -8.89
CA SER A 141 9.30 -0.98 -9.74
C SER A 141 10.48 -0.53 -8.88
N ASP A 142 11.70 -0.61 -9.42
CA ASP A 142 12.88 -0.12 -8.71
C ASP A 142 12.82 1.39 -8.46
N GLU A 143 12.25 2.16 -9.40
CA GLU A 143 12.05 3.60 -9.25
C GLU A 143 11.08 3.92 -8.10
N GLU A 144 9.95 3.22 -8.03
CA GLU A 144 9.01 3.38 -6.93
C GLU A 144 9.64 2.94 -5.60
N PHE A 145 10.43 1.88 -5.60
CA PHE A 145 11.11 1.44 -4.38
C PHE A 145 12.09 2.50 -3.85
N LEU A 146 12.92 3.09 -4.71
CA LEU A 146 13.82 4.18 -4.35
C LEU A 146 13.05 5.39 -3.78
N HIS A 147 11.86 5.65 -4.32
CA HIS A 147 10.98 6.68 -3.79
C HIS A 147 10.53 6.37 -2.35
N TRP A 148 10.08 5.15 -2.07
CA TRP A 148 9.72 4.71 -0.72
C TRP A 148 10.89 4.79 0.26
N GLU A 149 12.10 4.41 -0.16
CA GLU A 149 13.31 4.56 0.66
C GLU A 149 13.59 6.04 0.99
N ALA A 150 13.43 6.93 0.03
CA ALA A 150 13.63 8.36 0.23
C ALA A 150 12.58 8.93 1.21
N VAL A 151 11.31 8.54 1.08
CA VAL A 151 10.25 8.92 2.02
C VAL A 151 10.50 8.38 3.42
N SER A 152 10.99 7.15 3.56
CA SER A 152 11.34 6.58 4.87
C SER A 152 12.43 7.39 5.58
N LYS A 153 13.46 7.83 4.85
CA LYS A 153 14.51 8.71 5.39
C LYS A 153 13.95 10.06 5.82
N VAL A 154 13.04 10.61 5.01
CA VAL A 154 12.34 11.85 5.35
C VAL A 154 11.54 11.68 6.63
N ALA A 155 10.80 10.58 6.76
CA ALA A 155 9.96 10.30 7.90
C ALA A 155 10.76 10.11 9.20
N ALA A 156 11.84 9.32 9.13
CA ALA A 156 12.68 9.00 10.29
C ALA A 156 13.28 10.24 10.97
N SER A 157 13.63 11.27 10.19
CA SER A 157 14.16 12.51 10.78
C SER A 157 13.08 13.41 11.43
N ARG A 158 11.79 13.06 11.31
CA ARG A 158 10.65 13.81 11.87
C ARG A 158 9.68 12.94 12.70
N GLU A 159 10.08 11.74 13.10
CA GLU A 159 9.25 10.69 13.75
C GLU A 159 8.34 11.21 14.88
N ARG A 160 8.81 12.14 15.71
CA ARG A 160 8.04 12.70 16.84
C ARG A 160 6.79 13.48 16.44
N ALA A 161 6.69 13.94 15.19
CA ALA A 161 5.57 14.75 14.72
C ALA A 161 4.34 13.92 14.31
N LEU A 162 4.47 12.59 14.19
CA LEU A 162 3.42 11.72 13.62
C LEU A 162 2.67 10.90 14.69
N VAL A 163 2.74 11.28 15.97
CA VAL A 163 2.10 10.55 17.08
C VAL A 163 0.60 10.90 17.16
N GLY A 164 -0.27 9.95 16.84
CA GLY A 164 -1.73 10.12 16.91
C GLY A 164 -2.49 9.09 16.06
N ASP A 165 -3.83 9.13 16.10
CA ASP A 165 -4.67 8.39 15.14
C ASP A 165 -4.56 9.09 13.78
N GLN A 166 -3.81 8.49 12.86
CA GLN A 166 -3.55 9.06 11.55
C GLN A 166 -4.75 8.80 10.62
N PRO A 167 -5.17 9.78 9.79
CA PRO A 167 -6.19 9.56 8.78
C PRO A 167 -5.79 8.39 7.88
N ARG A 168 -6.75 7.52 7.58
CA ARG A 168 -6.50 6.39 6.69
C ARG A 168 -6.56 6.85 5.24
N LEU A 169 -5.49 6.59 4.50
CA LEU A 169 -5.44 6.79 3.05
C LEU A 169 -6.42 5.88 2.29
N ASP A 170 -7.00 4.87 2.96
CA ASP A 170 -7.96 3.91 2.40
C ASP A 170 -9.16 4.60 1.72
N THR A 171 -9.59 5.75 2.25
CA THR A 171 -10.72 6.53 1.72
C THR A 171 -10.31 7.84 1.05
N TRP A 172 -9.01 8.16 1.05
CA TRP A 172 -8.54 9.43 0.52
C TRP A 172 -8.62 9.44 -1.01
N ARG A 173 -9.14 10.56 -1.51
CA ARG A 173 -9.19 10.92 -2.92
C ARG A 173 -8.75 12.38 -2.98
N PRO A 174 -7.72 12.73 -3.76
CA PRO A 174 -7.29 14.12 -3.87
C PRO A 174 -8.47 15.02 -4.26
N THR A 175 -8.66 16.10 -3.52
CA THR A 175 -9.79 17.02 -3.72
C THR A 175 -9.41 18.28 -4.49
N THR A 176 -8.18 18.79 -4.30
CA THR A 176 -7.65 19.90 -5.12
C THR A 176 -7.34 19.40 -6.52
N ARG A 177 -7.82 20.13 -7.53
CA ARG A 177 -7.62 19.73 -8.92
C ARG A 177 -6.17 19.95 -9.38
N ASP A 178 -5.50 20.93 -8.78
CA ASP A 178 -4.10 21.24 -9.05
C ASP A 178 -3.22 20.80 -7.86
N PRO A 179 -2.29 19.85 -8.03
CA PRO A 179 -1.35 19.45 -6.98
C PRO A 179 -0.42 20.58 -6.53
N VAL A 180 -0.20 21.63 -7.34
CA VAL A 180 0.58 22.80 -6.92
C VAL A 180 -0.12 23.55 -5.78
N HIS A 181 -1.46 23.53 -5.71
CA HIS A 181 -2.19 24.14 -4.60
C HIS A 181 -1.92 23.46 -3.26
N LEU A 182 -1.60 22.15 -3.26
CA LEU A 182 -1.17 21.44 -2.06
C LEU A 182 0.15 22.01 -1.52
N GLU A 183 1.11 22.26 -2.41
CA GLU A 183 2.41 22.85 -2.06
C GLU A 183 2.25 24.26 -1.49
N LEU A 184 1.46 25.10 -2.17
CA LEU A 184 1.18 26.46 -1.70
C LEU A 184 0.51 26.45 -0.33
N SER A 185 -0.47 25.56 -0.13
CA SER A 185 -1.16 25.44 1.15
C SER A 185 -0.22 24.97 2.26
N TYR A 186 0.68 24.04 1.96
CA TYR A 186 1.69 23.54 2.92
C TYR A 186 2.68 24.64 3.32
N GLU A 187 3.08 25.50 2.38
CA GLU A 187 3.94 26.67 2.61
C GLU A 187 3.22 27.82 3.35
N GLY A 188 1.91 27.69 3.66
CA GLY A 188 1.10 28.76 4.25
C GLY A 188 0.78 29.90 3.27
N ARG A 189 0.85 29.64 1.97
CA ARG A 189 0.62 30.58 0.86
C ARG A 189 -0.71 30.31 0.15
N GLU A 190 -1.70 29.89 0.91
CA GLU A 190 -3.04 29.60 0.41
C GLU A 190 -3.73 30.82 -0.23
N ASP A 191 -3.36 32.04 0.17
CA ASP A 191 -3.85 33.29 -0.44
C ASP A 191 -3.41 33.45 -1.91
N ASP A 192 -2.36 32.76 -2.35
CA ASP A 192 -1.94 32.74 -3.76
C ASP A 192 -2.86 31.88 -4.65
N ILE A 193 -3.76 31.09 -4.05
CA ILE A 193 -4.77 30.28 -4.75
C ILE A 193 -6.01 31.15 -4.97
N ALA A 194 -6.30 31.51 -6.22
CA ALA A 194 -7.39 32.44 -6.54
C ALA A 194 -8.80 31.93 -6.14
N SER A 195 -9.01 30.62 -6.12
CA SER A 195 -10.32 30.02 -5.81
C SER A 195 -10.40 29.60 -4.34
N THR A 196 -11.36 30.16 -3.61
CA THR A 196 -11.63 29.75 -2.21
C THR A 196 -12.07 28.28 -2.08
N ASP A 197 -12.68 27.71 -3.13
CA ASP A 197 -13.01 26.28 -3.15
C ASP A 197 -11.75 25.42 -3.26
N GLU A 198 -10.78 25.83 -4.09
CA GLU A 198 -9.50 25.12 -4.23
C GLU A 198 -8.61 25.28 -2.98
N GLN A 199 -8.64 26.44 -2.33
CA GLN A 199 -8.00 26.63 -1.00
C GLN A 199 -8.54 25.61 0.01
N ARG A 200 -9.87 25.48 0.10
CA ARG A 200 -10.52 24.51 0.99
C ARG A 200 -10.18 23.07 0.62
N ALA A 201 -10.11 22.77 -0.68
CA ALA A 201 -9.77 21.45 -1.17
C ALA A 201 -8.32 21.07 -0.80
N ALA A 202 -7.36 21.94 -1.10
CA ALA A 202 -5.96 21.71 -0.76
C ALA A 202 -5.74 21.56 0.75
N ARG A 203 -6.45 22.34 1.58
CA ARG A 203 -6.40 22.19 3.05
C ARG A 203 -6.93 20.82 3.52
N ARG A 204 -8.04 20.34 2.96
CA ARG A 204 -8.59 19.01 3.27
C ARG A 204 -7.63 17.89 2.89
N ASP A 205 -6.95 18.03 1.75
CA ASP A 205 -5.92 17.07 1.36
C ASP A 205 -4.76 17.09 2.37
N LEU A 206 -4.27 18.26 2.78
CA LEU A 206 -3.21 18.35 3.81
C LEU A 206 -3.62 17.75 5.16
N GLU A 207 -4.86 17.98 5.60
CA GLU A 207 -5.41 17.38 6.82
C GLU A 207 -5.41 15.85 6.74
N THR A 208 -5.59 15.27 5.54
CA THR A 208 -5.60 13.82 5.34
C THR A 208 -4.19 13.25 5.19
N LEU A 209 -3.30 13.96 4.51
CA LEU A 209 -1.94 13.50 4.21
C LEU A 209 -0.99 13.55 5.40
N VAL A 210 -1.35 14.28 6.46
CA VAL A 210 -0.61 14.48 7.72
C VAL A 210 0.90 14.50 7.50
N MET A 211 1.31 15.43 6.65
CA MET A 211 2.71 15.59 6.30
C MET A 211 3.50 15.99 7.54
N PRO A 212 4.72 15.47 7.74
CA PRO A 212 5.66 16.02 8.71
C PRO A 212 5.79 17.54 8.53
N PRO A 213 6.02 18.32 9.60
CA PRO A 213 6.25 19.76 9.47
C PRO A 213 7.63 20.06 8.86
N SER A 214 7.76 21.25 8.28
CA SER A 214 9.03 21.79 7.76
C SER A 214 9.69 20.94 6.67
N LEU A 215 8.89 20.29 5.81
CA LEU A 215 9.36 19.67 4.59
C LEU A 215 9.73 20.74 3.56
N SER A 216 10.81 20.51 2.84
CA SER A 216 11.08 21.24 1.61
C SER A 216 10.02 20.91 0.54
N LYS A 217 9.91 21.76 -0.48
CA LYS A 217 9.00 21.56 -1.61
C LYS A 217 9.16 20.19 -2.28
N GLU A 218 10.39 19.71 -2.42
CA GLU A 218 10.68 18.39 -2.98
C GLU A 218 10.18 17.27 -2.06
N GLU A 219 10.40 17.39 -0.76
CA GLU A 219 9.94 16.41 0.22
C GLU A 219 8.40 16.40 0.35
N VAL A 220 7.73 17.55 0.19
CA VAL A 220 6.25 17.63 0.11
C VAL A 220 5.74 16.80 -1.07
N ARG A 221 6.35 16.97 -2.25
CA ARG A 221 6.00 16.17 -3.43
C ARG A 221 6.25 14.69 -3.18
N MET A 222 7.39 14.35 -2.59
CA MET A 222 7.71 12.96 -2.27
C MET A 222 6.67 12.34 -1.33
N TRP A 223 6.31 13.04 -0.26
CA TRP A 223 5.30 12.56 0.67
C TRP A 223 3.93 12.40 0.00
N ALA A 224 3.51 13.40 -0.78
CA ALA A 224 2.27 13.36 -1.54
C ALA A 224 2.24 12.19 -2.53
N THR A 225 3.35 11.92 -3.22
CA THR A 225 3.50 10.77 -4.12
C THR A 225 3.33 9.45 -3.38
N ALA A 226 4.01 9.25 -2.25
CA ALA A 226 3.88 8.02 -1.47
C ALA A 226 2.44 7.82 -0.98
N CYS A 227 1.78 8.87 -0.50
CA CYS A 227 0.37 8.79 -0.12
C CYS A 227 -0.53 8.44 -1.32
N LEU A 228 -0.29 9.06 -2.47
CA LEU A 228 -1.05 8.83 -3.69
C LEU A 228 -0.93 7.37 -4.14
N LEU A 229 0.27 6.81 -4.12
CA LEU A 229 0.54 5.41 -4.50
C LEU A 229 0.03 4.38 -3.47
N ALA A 230 -0.15 4.79 -2.22
CA ALA A 230 -0.74 3.98 -1.15
C ALA A 230 -2.27 3.98 -1.15
N ALA A 231 -2.92 4.95 -1.80
CA ALA A 231 -4.38 5.06 -1.81
C ALA A 231 -5.03 4.01 -2.75
N PRO A 232 -6.03 3.24 -2.28
CA PRO A 232 -6.75 2.26 -3.11
C PRO A 232 -7.37 2.83 -4.39
N PHE A 233 -7.91 4.04 -4.28
CA PHE A 233 -8.54 4.73 -5.41
C PHE A 233 -7.54 4.98 -6.54
N THR A 234 -6.32 5.41 -6.21
CA THR A 234 -5.24 5.59 -7.20
C THR A 234 -4.90 4.31 -7.93
N ASN A 235 -4.75 3.19 -7.21
CA ASN A 235 -4.47 1.90 -7.85
C ASN A 235 -5.56 1.50 -8.84
N THR A 236 -6.82 1.76 -8.49
CA THR A 236 -7.96 1.53 -9.39
C THR A 236 -7.87 2.43 -10.62
N VAL A 237 -7.58 3.73 -10.43
CA VAL A 237 -7.42 4.69 -11.54
C VAL A 237 -6.28 4.29 -12.46
N ILE A 238 -5.12 3.87 -11.94
CA ILE A 238 -3.99 3.40 -12.75
C ILE A 238 -4.43 2.22 -13.61
N LYS A 239 -4.99 1.16 -13.00
CA LYS A 239 -5.46 -0.04 -13.70
C LYS A 239 -6.45 0.28 -14.82
N LEU A 240 -7.44 1.14 -14.54
CA LEU A 240 -8.46 1.53 -15.52
C LEU A 240 -7.90 2.44 -16.62
N SER A 241 -6.87 3.24 -16.32
CA SER A 241 -6.22 4.15 -17.27
C SER A 241 -5.42 3.44 -18.36
N HIS A 242 -5.12 2.14 -18.20
CA HIS A 242 -4.51 1.30 -19.23
C HIS A 242 -5.52 0.67 -20.20
N THR A 243 -6.82 0.87 -19.98
CA THR A 243 -7.88 0.34 -20.85
C THR A 243 -8.26 1.34 -21.93
N THR A 244 -8.76 0.84 -23.06
CA THR A 244 -9.29 1.69 -24.15
C THR A 244 -10.76 2.05 -23.96
N ASP A 245 -11.51 1.30 -23.13
CA ASP A 245 -12.91 1.58 -22.81
C ASP A 245 -13.04 2.56 -21.64
N VAL A 246 -12.97 3.84 -21.99
CA VAL A 246 -13.16 4.97 -21.07
C VAL A 246 -14.52 4.91 -20.35
N ALA A 247 -15.60 4.60 -21.07
CA ALA A 247 -16.94 4.64 -20.50
C ALA A 247 -17.17 3.46 -19.54
N GLY A 248 -16.66 2.28 -19.88
CA GLY A 248 -16.62 1.12 -19.01
C GLY A 248 -15.80 1.37 -17.75
N SER A 249 -14.63 2.00 -17.89
CA SER A 249 -13.78 2.39 -16.76
C SER A 249 -14.51 3.28 -15.77
N LEU A 250 -15.16 4.36 -16.24
CA LEU A 250 -15.92 5.25 -15.36
C LEU A 250 -17.09 4.53 -14.67
N ARG A 251 -17.82 3.66 -15.38
CA ARG A 251 -18.88 2.85 -14.78
C ARG A 251 -18.35 1.85 -13.75
N SER A 252 -17.17 1.29 -13.99
CA SER A 252 -16.51 0.39 -13.04
C SER A 252 -16.14 1.17 -11.77
N LEU A 253 -15.45 2.29 -11.92
CA LEU A 253 -15.02 3.15 -10.82
C LEU A 253 -16.21 3.63 -9.98
N ALA A 254 -17.25 4.16 -10.63
CA ALA A 254 -18.48 4.62 -9.97
C ALA A 254 -19.14 3.51 -9.14
N ARG A 255 -19.18 2.28 -9.68
CA ARG A 255 -19.76 1.14 -8.97
C ARG A 255 -18.90 0.69 -7.79
N THR A 256 -17.59 0.57 -7.99
CA THR A 256 -16.64 0.12 -6.96
C THR A 256 -16.66 1.04 -5.74
N TYR A 257 -16.75 2.36 -5.95
CA TYR A 257 -16.71 3.35 -4.86
C TYR A 257 -18.09 3.93 -4.50
N GLY A 258 -19.19 3.43 -5.09
CA GLY A 258 -20.54 3.90 -4.80
C GLY A 258 -20.79 5.37 -5.16
N LEU A 259 -20.15 5.87 -6.22
CA LEU A 259 -20.16 7.29 -6.59
C LEU A 259 -21.14 7.60 -7.73
N PRO A 260 -21.72 8.82 -7.77
CA PRO A 260 -22.32 9.35 -8.98
C PRO A 260 -21.31 9.39 -10.12
N MET A 261 -21.76 9.14 -11.36
CA MET A 261 -20.88 9.15 -12.55
C MET A 261 -20.10 10.46 -12.73
N THR A 262 -20.69 11.60 -12.34
CA THR A 262 -20.05 12.92 -12.41
C THR A 262 -18.91 13.05 -11.41
N GLU A 263 -19.08 12.54 -10.19
CA GLU A 263 -18.04 12.52 -9.16
C GLU A 263 -16.92 11.54 -9.53
N ALA A 264 -17.27 10.32 -9.96
CA ALA A 264 -16.29 9.33 -10.41
C ALA A 264 -15.39 9.86 -11.53
N ARG A 265 -15.97 10.60 -12.50
CA ARG A 265 -15.20 11.27 -13.55
C ARG A 265 -14.28 12.33 -12.98
N ARG A 266 -14.81 13.25 -12.16
CA ARG A 266 -14.03 14.34 -11.56
C ARG A 266 -12.84 13.80 -10.78
N ASP A 267 -13.06 12.79 -9.95
CA ASP A 267 -12.03 12.24 -9.08
C ASP A 267 -10.97 11.47 -9.88
N MET A 268 -11.39 10.72 -10.89
CA MET A 268 -10.48 10.06 -11.82
C MET A 268 -9.58 11.08 -12.54
N GLU A 269 -10.15 12.15 -13.09
CA GLU A 269 -9.38 13.23 -13.73
C GLU A 269 -8.42 13.90 -12.76
N THR A 270 -8.86 14.12 -11.52
CA THR A 270 -8.04 14.75 -10.47
C THR A 270 -6.84 13.88 -10.14
N VAL A 271 -7.04 12.59 -9.88
CA VAL A 271 -5.96 11.63 -9.62
C VAL A 271 -5.03 11.49 -10.82
N GLN A 272 -5.57 11.47 -12.04
CA GLN A 272 -4.74 11.43 -13.25
C GLN A 272 -3.86 12.68 -13.39
N ASN A 273 -4.39 13.86 -13.07
CA ASN A 273 -3.59 15.10 -13.07
C ASN A 273 -2.47 15.04 -12.03
N TRP A 274 -2.78 14.55 -10.82
CA TRP A 274 -1.79 14.34 -9.78
C TRP A 274 -0.72 13.33 -10.19
N LEU A 275 -1.09 12.18 -10.78
CA LEU A 275 -0.15 11.18 -11.27
C LEU A 275 0.74 11.74 -12.39
N ALA A 276 0.17 12.52 -13.32
CA ALA A 276 0.95 13.14 -14.40
C ALA A 276 1.98 14.16 -13.87
N PHE A 277 1.67 14.84 -12.77
CA PHE A 277 2.55 15.83 -12.14
C PHE A 277 3.60 15.20 -11.22
N LEU A 278 3.19 14.23 -10.39
CA LEU A 278 4.01 13.66 -9.31
C LEU A 278 4.76 12.39 -9.72
N VAL A 279 4.22 11.61 -10.66
CA VAL A 279 4.78 10.30 -11.07
C VAL A 279 4.74 10.15 -12.60
N PRO A 280 5.50 10.98 -13.34
CA PRO A 280 5.50 10.96 -14.80
C PRO A 280 5.81 9.56 -15.34
N GLY A 281 5.09 9.14 -16.40
CA GLY A 281 5.25 7.82 -17.01
C GLY A 281 4.35 6.71 -16.45
N THR A 282 3.67 6.95 -15.32
CA THR A 282 2.70 5.98 -14.76
C THR A 282 1.46 5.82 -15.64
N LEU A 283 1.04 6.88 -16.34
CA LEU A 283 -0.13 6.86 -17.22
C LEU A 283 0.27 6.71 -18.69
N PRO A 284 -0.51 5.99 -19.51
CA PRO A 284 -0.29 5.95 -20.95
C PRO A 284 -0.39 7.32 -21.62
N ASP A 285 0.46 7.56 -22.61
CA ASP A 285 0.44 8.75 -23.47
C ASP A 285 -0.93 9.02 -24.12
N SER A 286 -1.64 7.95 -24.50
CA SER A 286 -2.98 8.01 -25.09
C SER A 286 -4.00 8.60 -24.11
N THR A 287 -3.89 8.25 -22.83
CA THR A 287 -4.73 8.75 -21.75
C THR A 287 -4.50 10.25 -21.57
N LEU A 288 -3.25 10.71 -21.52
CA LEU A 288 -2.96 12.14 -21.40
C LEU A 288 -3.51 12.99 -22.58
N ARG A 289 -3.65 12.40 -23.77
CA ARG A 289 -4.12 13.09 -25.00
C ARG A 289 -5.63 13.04 -25.21
N SER A 290 -6.31 11.94 -24.86
CA SER A 290 -7.76 11.78 -25.06
C SER A 290 -8.57 12.73 -24.18
N TRP A 291 -8.05 13.09 -23.01
CA TRP A 291 -8.77 13.88 -22.00
C TRP A 291 -8.55 15.39 -22.11
N ARG A 292 -7.49 15.86 -22.77
CA ARG A 292 -7.32 17.30 -23.11
C ARG A 292 -8.26 17.78 -24.23
N LYS A 293 -9.02 16.87 -24.85
CA LYS A 293 -9.93 17.16 -25.98
C LYS A 293 -11.41 16.97 -25.64
N GLY A 294 -11.75 16.66 -24.39
CA GLY A 294 -13.12 16.44 -23.90
C GLY A 294 -13.64 17.61 -23.08
#